data_AF-A0A357YPK1-F1
#
_entry.id   AF-A0A357YPK1-F1
#
_cell.length_a   1.000
_cell.length_b   1.000
_cell.length_c   1.000
_cell.angle_alpha   90.00
_cell.angle_beta   90.00
_cell.angle_gamma   90.00
#
_symmetry.space_group_name_H-M   'P 1'
#
loop_
_entity.id
_entity.type
_entity.pdbx_description
1 polymer ?
#
loop_
_entity_poly.entity_id
_entity_poly.type
_entity_poly.pdbx_seq_one_letter_code
_entity_poly.pdbx_strand_id
1 'polypeptide(L)'
;MKSIQAEYDEASKAITIKKDSKIENWVLVCRRFNDDVSRICDVTDIEDYTGLFECVDDQNNKYCYLVKEDKALRRMKRRHFYDNLGLD
;
A
#
# COMPACT_ATOMS: atom_id res chain seq x y z
N MET A 1 8.24 3.92 -7.45
CA MET A 1 7.09 3.06 -7.06
C MET A 1 5.81 3.74 -7.52
N LYS A 2 4.87 2.99 -8.12
CA LYS A 2 3.57 3.56 -8.54
C LYS A 2 2.53 3.34 -7.45
N SER A 3 1.61 4.27 -7.31
CA SER A 3 0.47 4.19 -6.40
C SER A 3 -0.82 4.63 -7.08
N ILE A 4 -1.96 4.22 -6.53
CA ILE A 4 -3.28 4.68 -6.95
C ILE A 4 -4.19 4.78 -5.72
N GLN A 5 -5.07 5.77 -5.69
CA GLN A 5 -6.01 5.93 -4.59
C GLN A 5 -7.03 4.79 -4.57
N ALA A 6 -7.30 4.27 -3.38
CA ALA A 6 -8.22 3.17 -3.15
C ALA A 6 -9.26 3.56 -2.10
N GLU A 7 -10.36 2.82 -2.11
CA GLU A 7 -11.33 2.76 -1.01
C GLU A 7 -11.11 1.45 -0.27
N TYR A 8 -11.19 1.52 1.05
CA TYR A 8 -11.03 0.37 1.93
C TYR A 8 -12.18 0.35 2.92
N ASP A 9 -12.90 -0.76 2.93
CA ASP A 9 -13.91 -1.06 3.94
C ASP A 9 -13.29 -1.94 5.01
N GLU A 10 -13.11 -1.41 6.22
CA GLU A 10 -12.53 -2.14 7.35
C GLU A 10 -13.38 -3.34 7.78
N ALA A 11 -14.70 -3.29 7.64
CA ALA A 11 -15.62 -4.34 8.10
C ALA A 11 -15.56 -5.57 7.19
N SER A 12 -15.58 -5.36 5.87
CA SER A 12 -15.50 -6.43 4.88
C SER A 12 -14.07 -6.75 4.42
N LYS A 13 -13.10 -5.89 4.77
CA LYS A 13 -11.74 -5.87 4.22
C LYS A 13 -11.70 -5.72 2.69
N ALA A 14 -12.80 -5.24 2.09
CA ALA A 14 -12.86 -5.03 0.65
C ALA A 14 -11.98 -3.85 0.26
N ILE A 15 -11.21 -4.05 -0.82
CA ILE A 15 -10.34 -3.02 -1.40
C ILE A 15 -10.79 -2.79 -2.83
N THR A 16 -11.08 -1.54 -3.17
CA THR A 16 -11.45 -1.14 -4.53
C THR A 16 -10.62 0.05 -4.97
N ILE A 17 -10.26 0.09 -6.26
CA ILE A 17 -9.62 1.28 -6.83
C ILE A 17 -10.69 2.38 -6.87
N LYS A 18 -10.38 3.54 -6.28
CA LYS A 18 -11.30 4.67 -6.28
C LYS A 18 -11.59 5.10 -7.72
N LYS A 19 -12.86 5.34 -8.04
CA LYS A 19 -13.26 5.76 -9.39
C LYS A 19 -12.52 7.04 -9.81
N ASP A 20 -12.10 7.09 -11.08
CA ASP A 20 -11.40 8.23 -11.70
C ASP A 20 -10.04 8.59 -11.06
N SER A 21 -9.51 7.71 -10.21
CA SER A 21 -8.17 7.87 -9.64
C SER A 21 -7.09 7.70 -10.71
N LYS A 22 -5.98 8.43 -10.54
CA LYS A 22 -4.83 8.40 -11.43
C LYS A 22 -3.67 7.68 -10.77
N ILE A 23 -2.81 7.11 -11.60
CA ILE A 23 -1.55 6.57 -11.12
C ILE A 23 -0.65 7.73 -10.70
N GLU A 24 -0.12 7.65 -9.49
CA GLU A 24 0.74 8.65 -8.87
C GLU A 24 2.11 8.05 -8.51
N ASN A 25 3.09 8.93 -8.33
CA ASN A 25 4.39 8.55 -7.78
C ASN A 25 4.27 8.45 -6.26
N TRP A 26 4.45 7.24 -5.72
CA TRP A 26 4.29 6.98 -4.29
C TRP A 26 5.15 7.89 -3.41
N VAL A 27 6.38 8.19 -3.82
CA VAL A 27 7.29 9.06 -3.05
C VAL A 27 6.74 10.48 -2.93
N LEU A 28 6.05 10.98 -3.96
CA LEU A 28 5.39 12.28 -3.91
C LEU A 28 4.11 12.25 -3.08
N VAL A 29 3.42 11.10 -3.03
CA VAL A 29 2.26 10.90 -2.15
C VAL A 29 2.71 10.94 -0.70
N CYS A 30 3.73 10.18 -0.30
CA CYS A 30 4.25 10.21 1.08
C CYS A 30 4.58 11.63 1.54
N ARG A 31 5.32 12.39 0.72
CA ARG A 31 5.67 13.79 1.03
C ARG A 31 4.45 14.71 1.18
N ARG A 32 3.36 14.45 0.44
CA ARG A 32 2.11 15.22 0.54
C ARG A 32 1.44 15.04 1.90
N PHE A 33 1.63 13.87 2.52
CA PHE A 33 1.11 13.51 3.82
C PHE A 33 2.19 13.61 4.91
N ASN A 34 3.21 14.45 4.72
CA ASN A 34 4.31 14.63 5.69
C ASN A 34 4.99 13.32 6.12
N ASP A 35 5.03 12.34 5.20
CA ASP A 35 5.49 10.97 5.44
C ASP A 35 4.72 10.20 6.53
N ASP A 36 3.56 10.72 6.97
CA ASP A 36 2.61 10.05 7.87
C ASP A 36 1.79 9.02 7.07
N VAL A 37 2.43 7.89 6.82
CA VAL A 37 1.87 6.77 6.05
C VAL A 37 2.09 5.45 6.78
N SER A 38 1.08 4.60 6.81
CA SER A 38 1.11 3.30 7.47
C SER A 38 0.60 2.19 6.55
N ARG A 39 1.23 1.02 6.60
CA ARG A 39 0.77 -0.15 5.83
C ARG A 39 -0.42 -0.79 6.56
N ILE A 40 -1.55 -0.93 5.87
CA ILE A 40 -2.72 -1.64 6.37
C ILE A 40 -2.54 -3.15 6.15
N CYS A 41 -2.31 -3.57 4.91
CA CYS A 41 -2.20 -4.98 4.57
C CYS A 41 -1.41 -5.23 3.28
N ASP A 42 -1.07 -6.51 3.06
CA ASP A 42 -0.55 -7.00 1.80
C ASP A 42 -1.68 -7.18 0.79
N VAL A 43 -1.42 -6.81 -0.46
CA VAL A 43 -2.34 -7.04 -1.57
C VAL A 43 -1.73 -8.08 -2.50
N THR A 44 -2.53 -9.10 -2.83
CA THR A 44 -2.19 -10.17 -3.77
C THR A 44 -3.13 -10.23 -4.97
N ASP A 45 -4.36 -9.72 -4.81
CA ASP A 45 -5.46 -10.01 -5.73
C ASP A 45 -5.82 -8.81 -6.63
N ILE A 46 -5.20 -7.65 -6.41
CA ILE A 46 -5.37 -6.46 -7.25
C ILE A 46 -4.12 -6.29 -8.09
N GLU A 47 -4.32 -6.44 -9.40
CA GLU A 47 -3.23 -6.62 -10.35
C GLU A 47 -2.16 -5.53 -10.21
N ASP A 48 -0.92 -5.98 -10.16
CA ASP A 48 0.29 -5.15 -10.14
C ASP A 48 0.58 -4.40 -8.83
N TYR A 49 -0.35 -4.33 -7.87
CA TYR A 49 -0.14 -3.71 -6.55
C TYR A 49 0.22 -4.74 -5.49
N THR A 50 0.95 -4.30 -4.46
CA THR A 50 1.55 -5.22 -3.47
C THR A 50 1.18 -4.92 -2.03
N GLY A 51 0.74 -3.70 -1.73
CA GLY A 51 0.31 -3.32 -0.40
C GLY A 51 -0.71 -2.19 -0.43
N LEU A 52 -1.56 -2.18 0.58
CA LEU A 52 -2.47 -1.09 0.89
C LEU A 52 -1.87 -0.26 2.02
N PHE A 53 -1.86 1.05 1.84
CA PHE A 53 -1.36 2.01 2.81
C PHE A 53 -2.43 3.03 3.14
N GLU A 54 -2.52 3.42 4.41
CA GLU A 54 -3.22 4.64 4.82
C GLU A 54 -2.22 5.80 4.84
N CYS A 55 -2.72 6.98 4.48
CA CYS A 55 -2.05 8.25 4.60
C CYS A 55 -2.99 9.19 5.36
N VAL A 56 -2.45 9.95 6.30
CA VAL A 56 -3.23 10.89 7.12
C VAL A 56 -2.80 12.31 6.76
N ASP A 57 -3.74 13.18 6.45
CA ASP A 57 -3.43 14.60 6.24
C ASP A 57 -3.41 15.40 7.56
N ASP A 58 -3.01 16.66 7.49
CA ASP A 58 -2.95 17.56 8.65
C ASP A 58 -4.33 17.85 9.28
N GLN A 59 -5.42 17.51 8.59
CA GLN A 59 -6.79 17.60 9.06
C GLN A 59 -7.29 16.28 9.65
N ASN A 60 -6.41 15.29 9.78
CA ASN A 60 -6.69 13.95 10.27
C ASN A 60 -7.66 13.15 9.36
N ASN A 61 -7.75 13.52 8.08
CA ASN A 61 -8.48 12.75 7.08
C ASN A 61 -7.62 11.59 6.60
N LYS A 62 -8.22 10.39 6.57
CA LYS A 62 -7.57 9.17 6.11
C LYS A 62 -7.79 8.96 4.62
N TYR A 63 -6.71 8.60 3.92
CA TYR A 63 -6.73 8.24 2.51
C TYR A 63 -6.02 6.91 2.30
N CYS A 64 -6.63 6.03 1.52
CA CYS A 64 -6.03 4.73 1.21
C CYS A 64 -5.37 4.75 -0.17
N TYR A 65 -4.20 4.13 -0.29
CA TYR A 65 -3.47 3.97 -1.53
C TYR A 65 -3.01 2.53 -1.71
N LEU A 66 -3.26 2.00 -2.90
CA LEU A 66 -2.62 0.79 -3.39
C LEU A 66 -1.25 1.16 -3.94
N VAL A 67 -0.21 0.43 -3.52
CA VAL A 67 1.18 0.72 -3.88
C VAL A 67 1.82 -0.52 -4.49
N LYS A 68 2.48 -0.34 -5.64
CA LYS A 68 3.39 -1.33 -6.22
C LYS A 68 4.77 -1.04 -5.65
N GLU A 69 5.09 -1.73 -4.56
CA GLU A 69 6.46 -1.79 -4.05
C GLU A 69 7.31 -2.56 -5.09
N ASP A 70 8.59 -2.19 -5.18
CA ASP A 70 9.49 -2.86 -6.10
C ASP A 70 9.50 -4.38 -5.81
N LYS A 71 9.29 -5.21 -6.85
CA LYS A 71 9.26 -6.67 -6.74
C LYS A 71 10.56 -7.21 -6.12
N ALA A 72 11.69 -6.52 -6.32
CA ALA A 72 12.96 -6.88 -5.68
C ALA A 72 12.91 -6.73 -4.15
N LEU A 73 12.37 -5.59 -3.67
CA LEU A 73 12.24 -5.31 -2.24
C LEU A 73 11.23 -6.25 -1.57
N ARG A 74 10.12 -6.56 -2.25
CA ARG A 74 9.10 -7.50 -1.73
C ARG A 74 9.61 -8.94 -1.67
N ARG A 75 10.33 -9.42 -2.69
CA ARG A 75 10.93 -10.77 -2.69
C ARG A 75 11.96 -10.91 -1.57
N MET A 76 12.76 -9.88 -1.33
CA MET A 76 13.71 -9.85 -0.22
C MET A 76 12.97 -9.92 1.14
N LYS A 77 11.98 -9.05 1.38
CA LYS A 77 11.18 -9.06 2.63
C LYS A 77 10.48 -10.40 2.86
N ARG A 78 9.91 -11.00 1.81
CA ARG A 78 9.21 -12.29 1.88
C ARG A 78 10.19 -13.44 2.18
N ARG A 79 11.37 -13.46 1.52
CA ARG A 79 12.42 -14.44 1.82
C ARG A 79 12.85 -14.35 3.28
N HIS A 80 13.16 -13.16 3.78
CA HIS A 80 13.51 -12.96 5.19
C HIS A 80 12.38 -13.32 6.17
N PHE A 81 11.12 -13.12 5.80
CA PHE A 81 9.99 -13.53 6.64
C PHE A 81 9.92 -15.07 6.80
N TYR A 82 10.11 -15.83 5.71
CA TYR A 82 10.15 -17.29 5.79
C TYR A 82 11.42 -17.81 6.48
N ASP A 83 12.58 -17.19 6.21
CA ASP A 83 13.83 -17.51 6.88
C ASP A 83 13.71 -17.32 8.40
N ASN A 84 13.03 -16.26 8.85
CA ASN A 84 12.79 -15.99 10.28
C ASN A 84 11.75 -16.93 10.93
N LEU A 85 10.95 -17.64 10.13
CA LEU A 85 10.02 -18.67 10.61
C LEU A 85 10.64 -20.07 10.62
N GLY A 86 11.88 -20.24 10.16
CA GLY A 86 12.59 -21.53 10.15
C GLY A 86 11.98 -22.58 9.21
N LEU A 87 11.22 -22.14 8.21
CA LEU A 87 10.65 -23.02 7.19
C LEU A 87 11.57 -23.00 5.97
N ASP A 88 12.45 -24.00 5.91
CA ASP A 88 13.25 -24.38 4.73
C ASP A 88 12.43 -25.31 3.81
#